data_AF-A0AAJ0C8N4-F1
#
_entry.id   AF-A0AAJ0C8N4-F1
#
_cell.length_a   1.000
_cell.length_b   1.000
_cell.length_c   1.000
_cell.angle_alpha   90.00
_cell.angle_beta   90.00
_cell.angle_gamma   90.00
#
_symmetry.space_group_name_H-M   'P 1'
#
loop_
_entity.id
_entity.type
_entity.pdbx_description
1 polymer ?
#
loop_
_entity_poly.entity_id
_entity_poly.type
_entity_poly.pdbx_seq_one_letter_code
_entity_poly.pdbx_strand_id
1 'polypeptide(L)'
;MTTQTCFDFCVTENGRALFGLEYGGECYCGDALATGSAPTFSSSCSTCGGGNRLSLHGTGPDPPAAALPPGLPPVTTFQYLGCFREPDGTRALAGPTAADGTAMTVESCGNFCLYGRFLMFGAEYASECYCGSELDSGSGMAPEEDCGVPCSGDPTQMCGGGNRISLYTWAE
;
A
#
# COMPACT_ATOMS: atom_id res chain seq x y z
N MET A 1 -1.19 23.58 -13.53
CA MET A 1 -2.61 23.83 -13.21
C MET A 1 -2.83 23.66 -11.71
N THR A 2 -3.74 24.41 -11.07
CA THR A 2 -4.03 24.23 -9.63
C THR A 2 -5.07 23.11 -9.41
N THR A 3 -5.16 22.58 -8.19
CA THR A 3 -6.17 21.58 -7.81
C THR A 3 -7.59 22.08 -8.08
N GLN A 4 -7.87 23.35 -7.74
CA GLN A 4 -9.18 23.95 -8.00
C GLN A 4 -9.50 24.03 -9.49
N THR A 5 -8.53 24.45 -10.30
CA THR A 5 -8.73 24.52 -11.76
C THR A 5 -8.94 23.13 -12.38
N CYS A 6 -8.27 22.10 -11.87
CA CYS A 6 -8.46 20.72 -12.34
C CYS A 6 -9.83 20.17 -11.92
N PHE A 7 -10.30 20.51 -10.71
CA PHE A 7 -11.66 20.21 -10.26
C PHE A 7 -12.71 20.80 -11.18
N ASP A 8 -12.64 22.11 -11.44
CA ASP A 8 -13.63 22.80 -12.28
C ASP A 8 -13.71 22.17 -13.67
N PHE A 9 -12.55 21.89 -14.26
CA PHE A 9 -12.47 21.24 -15.57
C PHE A 9 -13.03 19.81 -15.58
N CYS A 10 -12.55 18.94 -14.69
CA CYS A 10 -12.94 17.53 -14.74
C CYS A 10 -14.36 17.30 -14.26
N VAL A 11 -14.74 17.91 -13.14
CA VAL A 11 -15.99 17.62 -12.45
C VAL A 11 -17.11 18.53 -12.97
N THR A 12 -16.90 19.84 -12.91
CA THR A 12 -17.97 20.82 -13.20
C THR A 12 -18.25 20.88 -14.71
N GLU A 13 -17.21 20.91 -15.54
CA GLU A 13 -17.38 21.05 -17.00
C GLU A 13 -17.56 19.70 -17.70
N ASN A 14 -16.85 18.65 -17.27
CA ASN A 14 -16.81 17.36 -17.96
C ASN A 14 -17.51 16.21 -17.22
N GLY A 15 -18.14 16.49 -16.07
CA GLY A 15 -19.00 15.54 -15.37
C GLY A 15 -18.29 14.30 -14.83
N ARG A 16 -16.97 14.37 -14.59
CA ARG A 16 -16.17 13.24 -14.10
C ARG A 16 -16.26 13.11 -12.59
N ALA A 17 -16.24 11.86 -12.12
CA ALA A 17 -16.30 11.57 -10.70
C ALA A 17 -14.95 11.78 -9.97
N LEU A 18 -13.85 11.64 -10.69
CA LEU A 18 -12.48 11.72 -10.17
C LEU A 18 -11.65 12.70 -10.99
N PHE A 19 -10.74 13.37 -10.30
CA PHE A 19 -9.70 14.18 -10.91
C PHE A 19 -8.39 14.06 -10.13
N GLY A 20 -7.27 14.39 -10.76
CA GLY A 20 -5.99 14.36 -10.07
C GLY A 20 -4.90 15.15 -10.77
N LEU A 21 -3.83 15.42 -10.02
CA LEU A 21 -2.66 16.15 -10.52
C LEU A 21 -1.40 15.28 -10.50
N GLU A 22 -0.63 15.34 -11.58
CA GLU A 22 0.74 14.83 -11.68
C GLU A 22 1.72 16.00 -11.92
N TYR A 23 2.99 15.81 -11.52
CA TYR A 23 4.07 16.76 -11.75
C TYR A 23 3.78 18.22 -11.30
N GLY A 24 2.92 18.40 -10.28
CA GLY A 24 2.54 19.73 -9.78
C GLY A 24 1.72 20.57 -10.77
N GLY A 25 1.19 19.99 -11.85
CA GLY A 25 0.44 20.81 -12.81
C GLY A 25 -0.29 20.13 -13.95
N GLU A 26 -0.11 18.82 -14.17
CA GLU A 26 -0.83 18.05 -15.20
C GLU A 26 -2.12 17.49 -14.62
N CYS A 27 -3.25 17.79 -15.25
CA CYS A 27 -4.57 17.41 -14.77
C CYS A 27 -5.09 16.16 -15.49
N TYR A 28 -5.57 15.20 -14.72
CA TYR A 28 -6.13 13.94 -15.20
C TYR A 28 -7.56 13.80 -14.69
N CYS A 29 -8.48 13.42 -15.56
CA CYS A 29 -9.88 13.20 -15.21
C CYS A 29 -10.27 11.74 -15.44
N GLY A 30 -11.19 11.22 -14.65
CA GLY A 30 -11.71 9.87 -14.85
C GLY A 30 -12.92 9.55 -14.00
N ASP A 31 -13.51 8.39 -14.26
CA ASP A 31 -14.65 7.89 -13.48
C ASP A 31 -14.28 6.66 -12.65
N ALA A 32 -13.09 6.11 -12.88
CA ALA A 32 -12.54 4.96 -12.16
C ALA A 32 -11.01 5.01 -12.15
N LEU A 33 -10.41 4.31 -11.19
CA LEU A 33 -8.96 4.08 -11.15
C LEU A 33 -8.54 3.02 -12.18
N ALA A 34 -7.37 3.22 -12.79
CA ALA A 34 -6.79 2.21 -13.66
C ALA A 34 -6.40 0.96 -12.86
N THR A 35 -6.52 -0.20 -13.50
CA THR A 35 -6.06 -1.47 -12.91
C THR A 35 -4.56 -1.38 -12.63
N GLY A 36 -4.16 -1.60 -11.37
CA GLY A 36 -2.75 -1.47 -10.92
C GLY A 36 -2.38 -0.13 -10.29
N SER A 37 -3.30 0.84 -10.20
CA SER A 37 -3.09 2.04 -9.39
C SER A 37 -3.12 1.68 -7.89
N ALA A 38 -2.09 2.05 -7.13
CA ALA A 38 -2.01 1.86 -5.67
C ALA A 38 -2.23 3.21 -4.96
N PRO A 39 -3.46 3.55 -4.54
CA PRO A 39 -3.73 4.82 -3.88
C PRO A 39 -3.10 4.83 -2.48
N THR A 40 -2.30 5.85 -2.18
CA THR A 40 -1.88 6.16 -0.80
C THR A 40 -2.65 7.40 -0.33
N PHE A 41 -3.30 7.30 0.82
CA PHE A 41 -4.05 8.43 1.37
C PHE A 41 -3.08 9.38 2.08
N SER A 42 -3.10 10.66 1.70
CA SER A 42 -2.32 11.70 2.38
C SER A 42 -3.20 12.92 2.60
N SER A 43 -3.32 13.34 3.86
CA SER A 43 -4.03 14.56 4.26
C SER A 43 -3.13 15.81 4.22
N SER A 44 -1.84 15.66 3.93
CA SER A 44 -0.87 16.76 3.88
C SER A 44 -0.27 16.85 2.48
N CYS A 45 -0.86 17.66 1.60
CA CYS A 45 -0.39 17.84 0.24
C CYS A 45 0.09 19.28 0.03
N SER A 46 1.37 19.55 0.34
CA SER A 46 2.05 20.81 -0.02
C SER A 46 2.62 20.77 -1.46
N THR A 47 2.79 19.57 -2.05
CA THR A 47 3.09 19.35 -3.47
C THR A 47 2.25 18.19 -4.00
N CYS A 48 1.39 18.47 -5.00
CA CYS A 48 0.46 17.52 -5.59
C CYS A 48 1.14 16.76 -6.73
N GLY A 49 1.23 15.44 -6.61
CA GLY A 49 1.82 14.57 -7.62
C GLY A 49 3.34 14.66 -7.80
N GLY A 50 3.91 13.59 -8.35
CA GLY A 50 5.33 13.42 -8.70
C GLY A 50 5.44 12.43 -9.86
N GLY A 51 6.65 12.12 -10.35
CA GLY A 51 6.77 11.21 -11.49
C GLY A 51 6.19 9.83 -11.22
N ASN A 52 5.16 9.44 -11.98
CA ASN A 52 4.34 8.24 -11.78
C ASN A 52 3.52 8.24 -10.47
N ARG A 53 3.17 9.42 -9.94
CA ARG A 53 2.38 9.56 -8.70
C ARG A 53 1.26 10.57 -8.93
N LEU A 54 0.03 10.09 -9.10
CA LEU A 54 -1.17 10.90 -9.26
C LEU A 54 -1.84 11.18 -7.91
N SER A 55 -2.00 12.45 -7.53
CA SER A 55 -2.84 12.83 -6.38
C SER A 55 -4.31 12.82 -6.82
N LEU A 56 -5.09 11.84 -6.36
CA LEU A 56 -6.49 11.67 -6.73
C LEU A 56 -7.44 12.38 -5.74
N HIS A 57 -8.46 13.04 -6.27
CA HIS A 57 -9.50 13.75 -5.54
C HIS A 57 -10.88 13.33 -6.06
N GLY A 58 -11.88 13.27 -5.18
CA GLY A 58 -13.27 12.93 -5.50
C GLY A 58 -14.27 13.87 -4.82
N THR A 59 -15.52 13.86 -5.29
CA THR A 59 -16.60 14.75 -4.80
C THR A 59 -17.52 14.14 -3.75
N GLY A 60 -17.25 12.90 -3.33
CA GLY A 60 -17.95 12.25 -2.23
C GLY A 60 -17.44 12.70 -0.86
N PRO A 61 -18.24 12.51 0.22
CA PRO A 61 -17.79 12.77 1.60
C PRO A 61 -16.60 11.90 2.02
N ASP A 62 -16.35 10.81 1.29
CA ASP A 62 -15.19 9.95 1.39
C ASP A 62 -14.67 9.66 -0.03
N PRO A 63 -13.37 9.32 -0.22
CA PRO A 63 -12.95 8.62 -1.43
C PRO A 63 -13.92 7.45 -1.67
N PRO A 64 -14.16 7.01 -2.91
CA PRO A 64 -14.84 5.74 -3.11
C PRO A 64 -13.98 4.68 -2.41
N ALA A 65 -14.34 4.37 -1.15
CA ALA A 65 -13.77 3.28 -0.40
C ALA A 65 -14.00 2.10 -1.31
N ALA A 66 -12.92 1.58 -1.90
CA ALA A 66 -12.96 0.30 -2.54
C ALA A 66 -13.57 -0.63 -1.50
N ALA A 67 -14.84 -1.02 -1.68
CA ALA A 67 -15.58 -1.74 -0.67
C ALA A 67 -14.69 -2.91 -0.22
N LEU A 68 -14.29 -2.86 1.05
CA LEU A 68 -13.55 -3.93 1.70
C LEU A 68 -14.32 -5.23 1.52
N PRO A 69 -13.65 -6.39 1.46
CA PRO A 69 -14.35 -7.68 1.45
C PRO A 69 -15.42 -7.72 2.54
N PRO A 70 -16.59 -8.33 2.30
CA PRO A 70 -17.51 -8.67 3.39
C PRO A 70 -16.75 -9.54 4.40
N GLY A 71 -16.52 -9.00 5.61
CA GLY A 71 -15.75 -9.67 6.66
C GLY A 71 -14.33 -9.14 6.86
N LEU A 72 -13.85 -8.18 6.08
CA LEU A 72 -12.71 -7.35 6.49
C LEU A 72 -13.29 -6.15 7.24
N PRO A 73 -13.05 -6.02 8.55
CA PRO A 73 -13.58 -4.90 9.29
C PRO A 73 -12.93 -3.61 8.78
N PRO A 74 -13.53 -2.42 9.01
CA PRO A 74 -13.01 -1.12 8.55
C PRO A 74 -11.63 -0.74 9.14
N VAL A 75 -10.92 -1.71 9.69
CA VAL A 75 -9.77 -1.56 10.56
C VAL A 75 -8.53 -1.44 9.69
N THR A 76 -7.96 -0.25 9.78
CA THR A 76 -6.59 0.07 9.41
C THR A 76 -5.56 -0.51 10.39
N THR A 77 -5.98 -1.38 11.32
CA THR A 77 -5.11 -2.01 12.31
C THR A 77 -4.74 -3.41 11.87
N PHE A 78 -3.47 -3.73 12.04
CA PHE A 78 -2.90 -5.04 11.76
C PHE A 78 -2.22 -5.58 13.01
N GLN A 79 -2.13 -6.90 13.09
CA GLN A 79 -1.43 -7.64 14.13
C GLN A 79 -0.16 -8.22 13.56
N TYR A 80 0.95 -8.02 14.26
CA TYR A 80 2.20 -8.72 13.98
C TYR A 80 2.09 -10.18 14.42
N LEU A 81 2.35 -11.10 13.49
CA LEU A 81 2.31 -12.54 13.71
C LEU A 81 3.67 -13.12 14.12
N GLY A 82 4.75 -12.41 13.81
CA GLY A 82 6.12 -12.83 14.12
C GLY A 82 7.05 -12.78 12.92
N CYS A 83 8.29 -13.18 13.16
CA CYS A 83 9.29 -13.36 12.12
C CYS A 83 9.16 -14.73 11.45
N PHE A 84 9.09 -14.77 10.13
CA PHE A 84 8.99 -16.02 9.36
C PHE A 84 10.12 -16.13 8.35
N ARG A 85 10.51 -17.35 8.00
CA ARG A 85 11.48 -17.59 6.92
C ARG A 85 10.79 -17.71 5.57
N GLU A 86 11.49 -17.25 4.53
CA GLU A 86 11.13 -17.62 3.16
C GLU A 86 11.41 -19.12 2.93
N PRO A 87 10.52 -19.85 2.24
CA PRO A 87 10.76 -21.23 1.81
C PRO A 87 11.80 -21.30 0.68
N ASP A 88 12.49 -22.44 0.55
CA ASP A 88 13.51 -22.62 -0.50
C ASP A 88 12.88 -22.55 -1.91
N GLY A 89 13.34 -21.61 -2.72
CA GLY A 89 12.94 -21.47 -4.14
C GLY A 89 11.51 -20.96 -4.37
N THR A 90 10.80 -20.56 -3.31
CA THR A 90 9.43 -20.02 -3.38
C THR A 90 9.31 -18.81 -2.44
N ARG A 91 8.09 -18.29 -2.24
CA ARG A 91 7.84 -17.14 -1.36
C ARG A 91 6.92 -17.52 -0.20
N ALA A 92 7.15 -16.95 0.98
CA ALA A 92 6.27 -17.18 2.13
C ALA A 92 4.84 -16.71 1.84
N LEU A 93 4.71 -15.58 1.12
CA LEU A 93 3.46 -15.07 0.58
C LEU A 93 3.54 -15.02 -0.95
N ALA A 94 2.64 -15.73 -1.63
CA ALA A 94 2.68 -15.93 -3.08
C ALA A 94 1.94 -14.86 -3.91
N GLY A 95 1.42 -13.81 -3.29
CA GLY A 95 0.71 -12.73 -3.95
C GLY A 95 1.64 -11.67 -4.55
N PRO A 96 1.07 -10.51 -4.95
CA PRO A 96 1.81 -9.39 -5.48
C PRO A 96 2.87 -8.86 -4.51
N THR A 97 3.90 -8.25 -5.10
CA THR A 97 5.00 -7.64 -4.36
C THR A 97 5.19 -6.19 -4.78
N ALA A 98 5.79 -5.41 -3.88
CA ALA A 98 6.22 -4.06 -4.13
C ALA A 98 7.59 -3.82 -3.47
N ALA A 99 8.32 -2.82 -3.96
CA ALA A 99 9.58 -2.42 -3.33
C ALA A 99 9.73 -0.90 -3.37
N ASP A 100 10.21 -0.32 -2.26
CA ASP A 100 10.61 1.08 -2.17
C ASP A 100 11.89 1.20 -1.34
N GLY A 101 12.99 1.56 -2.00
CA GLY A 101 14.30 1.66 -1.36
C GLY A 101 14.47 2.85 -0.41
N THR A 102 13.49 3.75 -0.33
CA THR A 102 13.61 5.00 0.45
C THR A 102 12.41 5.33 1.33
N ALA A 103 11.24 4.76 1.05
CA ALA A 103 9.99 5.13 1.69
C ALA A 103 9.15 3.92 2.14
N MET A 104 9.74 2.74 2.26
CA MET A 104 9.03 1.56 2.77
C MET A 104 8.77 1.71 4.28
N THR A 105 7.51 1.54 4.68
CA THR A 105 7.07 1.35 6.07
C THR A 105 6.13 0.15 6.15
N VAL A 106 5.91 -0.39 7.35
CA VAL A 106 4.96 -1.48 7.58
C VAL A 106 3.55 -1.07 7.12
N GLU A 107 3.14 0.17 7.39
CA GLU A 107 1.85 0.70 6.96
C GLU A 107 1.76 0.83 5.44
N SER A 108 2.84 1.26 4.77
CA SER A 108 2.86 1.36 3.32
C SER A 108 2.70 -0.02 2.66
N CYS A 109 3.32 -1.05 3.24
CA CYS A 109 3.20 -2.43 2.78
C CYS A 109 1.79 -2.99 3.05
N GLY A 110 1.28 -2.78 4.27
CA GLY A 110 -0.09 -3.14 4.62
C GLY A 110 -1.10 -2.51 3.66
N ASN A 111 -0.99 -1.21 3.40
CA ASN A 111 -1.90 -0.51 2.48
C ASN A 111 -1.86 -1.09 1.06
N PHE A 112 -0.66 -1.44 0.56
CA PHE A 112 -0.50 -2.10 -0.74
C PHE A 112 -1.25 -3.45 -0.79
N CYS A 113 -1.12 -4.28 0.25
CA CYS A 113 -1.77 -5.59 0.30
C CYS A 113 -3.27 -5.52 0.60
N LEU A 114 -3.70 -4.53 1.39
CA LEU A 114 -5.12 -4.27 1.66
C LEU A 114 -5.85 -3.91 0.37
N TYR A 115 -5.24 -3.09 -0.49
CA TYR A 115 -5.78 -2.75 -1.80
C TYR A 115 -5.92 -3.98 -2.71
N GLY A 116 -4.94 -4.87 -2.65
CA GLY A 116 -4.99 -6.18 -3.33
C GLY A 116 -5.97 -7.17 -2.71
N ARG A 117 -6.63 -6.83 -1.59
CA ARG A 117 -7.56 -7.67 -0.82
C ARG A 117 -6.92 -8.96 -0.28
N PHE A 118 -5.65 -8.87 0.12
CA PHE A 118 -4.92 -9.98 0.74
C PHE A 118 -5.12 -9.98 2.24
N LEU A 119 -5.24 -11.18 2.84
CA LEU A 119 -5.48 -11.33 4.28
C LEU A 119 -4.20 -11.12 5.11
N MET A 120 -3.04 -11.28 4.48
CA MET A 120 -1.73 -11.20 5.10
C MET A 120 -0.84 -10.29 4.26
N PHE A 121 0.11 -9.66 4.95
CA PHE A 121 1.18 -8.93 4.31
C PHE A 121 2.46 -9.13 5.12
N GLY A 122 3.59 -8.89 4.48
CA GLY A 122 4.85 -8.89 5.20
C GLY A 122 5.91 -8.06 4.51
N ALA A 123 6.80 -7.53 5.34
CA ALA A 123 7.92 -6.72 4.90
C ALA A 123 9.21 -7.53 5.00
N GLU A 124 10.06 -7.42 3.97
CA GLU A 124 11.36 -8.09 3.89
C GLU A 124 12.44 -7.06 3.54
N TYR A 125 13.66 -7.32 4.02
CA TYR A 125 14.89 -6.65 3.59
C TYR A 125 14.79 -5.11 3.49
N ALA A 126 14.26 -4.47 4.54
CA ALA A 126 14.05 -3.03 4.69
C ALA A 126 13.03 -2.37 3.72
N SER A 127 12.87 -2.93 2.53
CA SER A 127 12.36 -2.20 1.37
C SER A 127 11.37 -2.98 0.52
N GLU A 128 11.16 -4.26 0.83
CA GLU A 128 10.31 -5.16 0.06
C GLU A 128 9.01 -5.43 0.81
N CYS A 129 7.94 -5.60 0.05
CA CYS A 129 6.61 -5.89 0.54
C CYS A 129 6.02 -7.06 -0.23
N TYR A 130 5.38 -7.97 0.50
CA TYR A 130 4.78 -9.18 -0.04
C TYR A 130 3.36 -9.32 0.49
N CYS A 131 2.44 -9.69 -0.40
CA CYS A 131 1.04 -9.92 -0.06
C CYS A 131 0.69 -11.39 -0.21
N GLY A 132 -0.26 -11.88 0.58
CA GLY A 132 -0.80 -13.23 0.41
C GLY A 132 -2.03 -13.41 1.27
N SER A 133 -2.82 -14.45 0.99
CA SER A 133 -3.96 -14.79 1.84
C SER A 133 -3.72 -16.07 2.65
N GLU A 134 -2.61 -16.74 2.38
CA GLU A 134 -2.19 -17.98 3.01
C GLU A 134 -0.66 -17.97 3.08
N LEU A 135 -0.11 -18.62 4.10
CA LEU A 135 1.31 -18.83 4.26
C LEU A 135 1.73 -20.11 3.54
N ASP A 136 2.81 -20.06 2.77
CA ASP A 136 3.36 -21.26 2.12
C ASP A 136 3.76 -22.33 3.16
N SER A 137 3.48 -23.60 2.84
CA SER A 137 3.73 -24.73 3.75
C SER A 137 5.21 -24.97 4.10
N GLY A 138 6.15 -24.45 3.30
CA GLY A 138 7.58 -24.48 3.58
C GLY A 138 8.06 -23.35 4.49
N SER A 139 7.24 -22.30 4.65
CA SER A 139 7.52 -21.20 5.59
C SER A 139 7.28 -21.65 7.04
N GLY A 140 7.89 -20.92 7.97
CA GLY A 140 7.78 -21.19 9.40
C GLY A 140 8.43 -20.10 10.22
N MET A 141 8.14 -20.09 11.52
CA MET A 141 8.69 -19.11 12.45
C MET A 141 10.22 -19.14 12.44
N ALA A 142 10.82 -17.96 12.52
CA ALA A 142 12.24 -17.71 12.69
C ALA A 142 12.49 -16.91 13.97
N PRO A 143 13.73 -16.86 14.49
CA PRO A 143 14.07 -15.96 15.59
C PRO A 143 13.72 -14.50 15.27
N GLU A 144 13.14 -13.76 16.23
CA GLU A 144 12.74 -12.36 16.01
C GLU A 144 13.91 -11.45 15.62
N GLU A 145 15.12 -11.75 16.11
CA GLU A 145 16.35 -11.06 15.75
C GLU A 145 16.71 -11.16 14.25
N ASP A 146 16.25 -12.21 13.56
CA ASP A 146 16.44 -12.37 12.13
C ASP A 146 15.58 -11.37 11.31
N CYS A 147 14.51 -10.83 11.90
CA CYS A 147 13.68 -9.77 11.33
C CYS A 147 14.04 -8.37 11.84
N GLY A 148 15.29 -8.17 12.27
CA GLY A 148 15.76 -6.91 12.87
C GLY A 148 16.21 -5.82 11.89
N VAL A 149 15.90 -5.92 10.59
CA VAL A 149 16.30 -4.89 9.61
C VAL A 149 15.31 -3.72 9.65
N PRO A 150 15.78 -2.48 9.90
CA PRO A 150 14.89 -1.32 9.91
C PRO A 150 14.27 -1.03 8.54
N CYS A 151 13.04 -0.52 8.51
CA CYS A 151 12.40 -0.13 7.26
C CYS A 151 13.09 1.08 6.62
N SER A 152 13.10 1.15 5.28
CA SER A 152 13.79 2.20 4.53
C SER A 152 13.17 3.60 4.69
N GLY A 153 11.86 3.65 4.92
CA GLY A 153 11.08 4.88 5.14
C GLY A 153 10.82 5.22 6.61
N ASP A 154 10.96 4.27 7.53
CA ASP A 154 10.85 4.49 8.97
C ASP A 154 11.78 3.55 9.76
N PRO A 155 12.93 4.04 10.25
CA PRO A 155 13.90 3.21 10.97
C PRO A 155 13.45 2.78 12.37
N THR A 156 12.30 3.26 12.86
CA THR A 156 11.72 2.81 14.13
C THR A 156 10.92 1.51 13.99
N GLN A 157 10.64 1.10 12.75
CA GLN A 157 9.92 -0.12 12.40
C GLN A 157 10.87 -1.18 11.86
N MET A 158 10.49 -2.46 12.00
CA MET A 158 11.28 -3.60 11.54
C MET A 158 10.63 -4.23 10.31
N CYS A 159 11.35 -4.22 9.19
CA CYS A 159 10.92 -4.73 7.88
C CYS A 159 11.72 -5.99 7.50
N GLY A 160 11.69 -6.99 8.38
CA GLY A 160 12.23 -8.31 8.12
C GLY A 160 13.76 -8.36 8.10
N GLY A 161 14.29 -9.18 7.20
CA GLY A 161 15.72 -9.44 6.99
C GLY A 161 15.93 -10.29 5.75
N GLY A 162 17.16 -10.70 5.45
CA GLY A 162 17.42 -11.50 4.25
C GLY A 162 16.75 -12.88 4.33
N ASN A 163 15.78 -13.16 3.46
CA ASN A 163 14.92 -14.36 3.50
C ASN A 163 14.13 -14.47 4.82
N ARG A 164 13.76 -13.31 5.40
CA ARG A 164 13.08 -13.19 6.68
C ARG A 164 11.98 -12.15 6.58
N ILE A 165 10.74 -12.59 6.66
CA ILE A 165 9.57 -11.75 6.51
C ILE A 165 8.97 -11.42 7.88
N SER A 166 8.85 -10.12 8.18
CA SER A 166 8.02 -9.65 9.28
C SER A 166 6.56 -9.81 8.85
N LEU A 167 5.83 -10.76 9.43
CA LEU A 167 4.51 -11.17 8.95
C LEU A 167 3.38 -10.52 9.75
N TYR A 168 2.34 -10.08 9.06
CA TYR A 168 1.19 -9.39 9.64
C TYR A 168 -0.14 -9.92 9.06
N THR A 169 -1.19 -9.82 9.86
CA THR A 169 -2.59 -10.05 9.46
C THR A 169 -3.45 -8.85 9.88
N TRP A 170 -4.61 -8.69 9.25
CA TRP A 170 -5.58 -7.69 9.70
C TRP A 170 -6.19 -8.09 11.05
N ALA A 171 -6.34 -7.11 11.95
CA ALA A 171 -7.04 -7.31 13.22
C ALA A 171 -8.54 -7.05 13.03
N GLU A 172 -9.38 -7.72 13.82
CA GLU A 172 -10.83 -7.46 13.86
C GLU A 172 -11.23 -6.28 14.75
#